data_AF-A0A6G2DHB8-F1
#
_entry.id   AF-A0A6G2DHB8-F1
#
_cell.length_a   1.000
_cell.length_b   1.000
_cell.length_c   1.000
_cell.angle_alpha   90.00
_cell.angle_beta   90.00
_cell.angle_gamma   90.00
#
_symmetry.space_group_name_H-M   'P 1'
#
loop_
_entity.id
_entity.type
_entity.pdbx_description
1 polymer ?
#
loop_
_entity_poly.entity_id
_entity_poly.type
_entity_poly.pdbx_seq_one_letter_code
_entity_poly.pdbx_strand_id
1 'polypeptide(L)' 'YYFKSGGYMTANEWIWDKESWFYLKFDGKMAEKEWVYDSHSQAWYYFKSGGYMTANEWIWDKESWFYLK' A
#
# COMPACT_ATOMS: atom_id res chain seq x y z
N TYR A 1 -15.35 7.47 -0.75
CA TYR A 1 -15.35 6.72 0.52
C TYR A 1 -16.21 5.48 0.33
N TYR A 2 -15.61 4.28 0.44
CA TYR A 2 -16.28 3.00 0.28
C TYR A 2 -16.60 2.47 1.69
N PHE A 3 -17.88 2.45 2.08
CA PHE A 3 -18.32 1.90 3.36
C PHE A 3 -18.96 0.53 3.11
N LYS A 4 -18.40 -0.55 3.68
CA LYS A 4 -19.15 -1.79 3.88
C LYS A 4 -19.95 -1.68 5.18
N SER A 5 -21.17 -2.23 5.15
CA SER A 5 -22.11 -2.26 6.28
C SER A 5 -21.48 -2.89 7.52
N GLY A 6 -21.26 -2.10 8.57
CA GLY A 6 -20.70 -2.58 9.84
C GLY A 6 -20.05 -1.53 10.74
N GLY A 7 -19.76 -0.32 10.25
CA GLY A 7 -19.26 0.79 11.09
C GLY A 7 -17.80 0.67 11.54
N TYR A 8 -17.11 -0.43 11.22
CA TYR A 8 -15.66 -0.55 11.38
C TYR A 8 -14.95 0.10 10.20
N MET A 9 -14.14 1.13 10.46
CA MET A 9 -13.25 1.71 9.44
C MET A 9 -12.35 0.60 8.90
N THR A 10 -12.37 0.42 7.58
CA THR A 10 -11.52 -0.50 6.79
C THR A 10 -10.07 0.01 6.84
N ALA A 11 -9.47 -0.05 8.02
CA ALA A 11 -8.19 0.56 8.34
C ALA A 11 -7.13 -0.54 8.40
N ASN A 12 -5.97 -0.30 7.78
CA ASN A 12 -4.84 -1.23 7.68
C ASN A 12 -5.16 -2.49 6.86
N GLU A 13 -5.83 -2.31 5.71
CA GLU A 13 -6.26 -3.43 4.87
C GLU A 13 -5.68 -3.36 3.46
N TRP A 14 -5.41 -4.55 2.91
CA TRP A 14 -5.03 -4.77 1.53
C TRP A 14 -6.28 -4.82 0.64
N ILE A 15 -6.23 -4.11 -0.49
CA ILE A 15 -7.29 -4.08 -1.48
C ILE A 15 -6.71 -4.53 -2.82
N TRP A 16 -7.35 -5.50 -3.46
CA TRP A 16 -7.04 -5.89 -4.84
C TRP A 16 -8.06 -5.23 -5.77
N ASP A 17 -7.60 -4.33 -6.63
CA ASP A 17 -8.41 -3.64 -7.63
C ASP A 17 -7.59 -3.43 -8.91
N LYS A 18 -8.22 -3.30 -10.09
CA LYS A 18 -7.51 -2.98 -11.35
C LYS A 18 -6.19 -3.75 -11.56
N GLU A 19 -6.18 -5.03 -11.22
CA GLU A 19 -5.01 -5.92 -11.36
C GLU A 19 -3.78 -5.49 -10.55
N SER A 20 -3.98 -4.76 -9.46
CA SER A 20 -2.92 -4.30 -8.56
C SER A 20 -3.35 -4.31 -7.09
N TRP A 21 -2.36 -4.34 -6.20
CA TRP A 21 -2.56 -4.20 -4.77
C TRP A 21 -2.52 -2.73 -4.36
N PHE A 22 -3.44 -2.37 -3.49
CA PHE A 22 -3.54 -1.08 -2.82
C PHE A 22 -3.61 -1.30 -1.31
N TYR A 23 -3.23 -0.30 -0.53
CA TYR A 23 -3.30 -0.37 0.92
C TYR A 23 -4.09 0.81 1.49
N LEU A 24 -5.06 0.50 2.33
CA LEU A 24 -5.87 1.49 3.03
C LEU A 24 -5.33 1.67 4.44
N LYS A 25 -4.79 2.85 4.73
CA LYS A 25 -4.17 3.17 6.01
C LYS A 25 -5.23 3.39 7.09
N PHE A 26 -4.77 3.45 8.34
CA PHE A 26 -5.65 3.67 9.49
C PHE A 26 -6.51 4.94 9.41
N ASP A 27 -6.00 5.99 8.78
CA ASP A 27 -6.73 7.26 8.57
C ASP A 27 -7.79 7.18 7.45
N GLY A 28 -8.00 6.00 6.88
CA GLY A 28 -8.92 5.77 5.76
C GLY A 28 -8.43 6.33 4.43
N LYS A 29 -7.16 6.76 4.34
CA LYS A 29 -6.53 7.17 3.09
C LYS A 29 -5.75 6.01 2.48
N MET A 30 -5.74 5.97 1.16
CA MET A 30 -4.89 5.05 0.43
C MET A 30 -3.42 5.44 0.60
N ALA A 31 -2.53 4.47 0.69
CA ALA A 31 -1.10 4.70 0.64
C ALA A 31 -0.70 5.17 -0.77
N GLU A 32 0.00 6.30 -0.88
CA GLU A 32 0.47 6.84 -2.16
C GLU A 32 1.82 7.53 -1.99
N LYS A 33 2.80 7.15 -2.84
CA LYS A 33 4.20 7.63 -2.80
C LYS A 33 4.84 7.43 -1.43
N GLU A 34 4.55 6.33 -0.78
CA GLU A 34 5.01 6.04 0.58
C GLU A 34 5.31 4.56 0.79
N TRP A 35 6.12 4.31 1.81
CA TRP A 35 6.42 2.99 2.32
C TRP A 35 5.41 2.60 3.41
N VAL A 36 4.87 1.40 3.32
CA VAL A 36 4.03 0.79 4.35
C VAL A 36 4.70 -0.47 4.84
N TYR A 37 4.79 -0.60 6.16
CA TYR A 37 5.18 -1.84 6.79
C TYR A 37 3.92 -2.63 7.15
N ASP A 38 3.79 -3.83 6.61
CA ASP A 38 2.73 -4.76 7.03
C ASP A 38 3.30 -5.71 8.09
N SER A 39 2.76 -5.60 9.30
CA SER A 39 3.15 -6.46 10.42
C SER A 39 2.76 -7.92 10.23
N HIS A 40 1.78 -8.24 9.38
CA HIS A 40 1.35 -9.61 9.14
C HIS A 40 2.35 -10.36 8.27
N SER A 41 2.79 -9.76 7.16
CA SER A 41 3.83 -10.31 6.30
C SER A 41 5.25 -10.00 6.78
N GLN A 42 5.39 -9.09 7.76
CA GLN A 42 6.66 -8.59 8.28
C GLN A 42 7.54 -7.99 7.16
N ALA A 43 6.91 -7.33 6.18
CA ALA A 43 7.57 -6.82 4.99
C ALA A 43 7.22 -5.36 4.70
N TRP A 44 8.12 -4.70 3.98
CA TRP A 44 7.94 -3.33 3.49
C TRP A 44 7.43 -3.33 2.05
N TYR A 45 6.43 -2.51 1.80
CA TYR A 45 5.83 -2.32 0.50
C TYR A 45 5.86 -0.84 0.15
N TYR A 46 6.09 -0.54 -1.12
CA TYR A 46 6.04 0.83 -1.61
C TYR A 46 4.87 1.00 -2.57
N PHE A 47 4.14 2.10 -2.40
CA PHE A 47 3.03 2.46 -3.26
C PHE A 47 3.44 3.68 -4.10
N LYS A 48 3.28 3.59 -5.42
CA LYS A 48 3.57 4.68 -6.35
C LYS A 48 2.43 5.70 -6.36
N SER A 49 2.55 6.70 -7.23
CA SER A 49 1.42 7.61 -7.49
C SER A 49 0.18 6.85 -7.95
N GLY A 50 -0.99 7.28 -7.51
CA GLY A 50 -2.25 6.57 -7.71
C GLY A 50 -2.45 5.37 -6.79
N GLY A 51 -1.51 5.06 -5.89
CA GLY A 51 -1.61 4.02 -4.87
C GLY A 51 -1.32 2.60 -5.34
N TYR A 52 -0.78 2.43 -6.54
CA TYR A 52 -0.39 1.14 -7.07
C TYR A 52 0.83 0.59 -6.32
N MET A 53 0.74 -0.63 -5.79
CA MET A 53 1.88 -1.31 -5.19
C MET A 53 2.95 -1.58 -6.26
N THR A 54 4.20 -1.26 -5.94
CA THR A 54 5.34 -1.66 -6.76
C THR A 54 5.68 -3.12 -6.51
N ALA A 55 5.86 -3.90 -7.59
CA ALA A 55 6.33 -5.28 -7.54
C ALA A 55 7.23 -5.56 -8.75
N ASN A 56 8.25 -6.41 -8.57
CA ASN A 56 9.26 -6.77 -9.57
C ASN A 56 9.99 -5.59 -10.21
N GLU A 57 10.25 -4.54 -9.45
CA GLU A 57 10.86 -3.31 -9.97
C GLU A 57 11.80 -2.66 -8.96
N TRP A 58 12.72 -1.85 -9.49
CA TRP A 58 13.62 -1.00 -8.72
C TRP A 58 13.01 0.37 -8.47
N ILE A 59 13.13 0.86 -7.25
CA ILE A 59 12.80 2.24 -6.89
C ILE A 59 14.04 2.94 -6.32
N TRP A 60 14.20 4.20 -6.69
CA TRP A 60 15.19 5.08 -6.09
C TRP A 60 14.49 5.92 -5.02
N ASP A 61 14.88 5.72 -3.77
CA ASP A 61 14.34 6.46 -2.62
C ASP A 61 15.49 6.76 -1.65
N LYS A 62 15.47 7.92 -0.99
CA LYS A 62 16.47 8.31 0.02
C LYS A 62 17.93 8.02 -0.39
N GLU A 63 18.29 8.37 -1.62
CA GLU A 63 19.65 8.18 -2.16
C GLU A 63 20.11 6.72 -2.25
N SER A 64 19.17 5.77 -2.32
CA SER A 64 19.45 4.33 -2.43
C SER A 64 18.46 3.63 -3.36
N TRP A 65 18.92 2.55 -3.99
CA TRP A 65 18.08 1.67 -4.82
C TRP A 65 17.49 0.55 -3.97
N PHE A 66 16.18 0.34 -4.07
CA PHE A 66 15.46 -0.76 -3.44
C PHE A 66 14.78 -1.61 -4.51
N TYR A 67 14.98 -2.93 -4.44
CA TYR A 67 14.28 -3.88 -5.30
C TYR A 67 13.07 -4.45 -4.56
N LEU A 68 11.88 -4.28 -5.14
CA LEU A 68 10.64 -4.81 -4.60
C LEU A 68 10.23 -6.04 -5.38
N LYS A 69 9.97 -7.13 -4.66
CA LYS A 69 9.58 -8.43 -5.22
C LYS A 69 8.07 -8.52 -5.36
#